data_AF-A0A2J1DVT5-F1
#
_entry.id   AF-A0A2J1DVT5-F1
#
_cell.length_a   1.000
_cell.length_b   1.000
_cell.length_c   1.000
_cell.angle_alpha   90.00
_cell.angle_beta   90.00
_cell.angle_gamma   90.00
#
_symmetry.space_group_name_H-M   'P 1'
#
loop_
_entity.id
_entity.type
_entity.pdbx_description
1 polymer ?
#
loop_
_entity_poly.entity_id
_entity_poly.type
_entity_poly.pdbx_seq_one_letter_code
_entity_poly.pdbx_strand_id
1 'polypeptide(L)'
;MDAAFKMADDVLRHGVQAISEVITVPGLINLDFADVRAVMRDAGPAWMSIGYGSGKNRASDAAKSALASPLLDVSITGSKGVLFNIVGGSDLSLMEVNEAADVIKQAVDPDANIIFGVASDASMGSNVKITLIATGFVSKMGMPKKRVMMPLPAS
;
A
#
# COMPACT_ATOMS: atom_id res chain seq x y z
N MET A 1 9.87 16.36 22.75
CA MET A 1 9.16 16.81 21.53
C MET A 1 9.89 16.38 20.27
N ASP A 2 11.22 16.50 20.20
CA ASP A 2 12.01 16.17 18.99
C ASP A 2 11.89 14.72 18.48
N ALA A 3 11.74 13.74 19.37
CA ALA A 3 11.56 12.34 18.99
C ALA A 3 10.22 12.07 18.28
N ALA A 4 9.15 12.79 18.65
CA ALA A 4 7.83 12.63 18.02
C ALA A 4 7.78 13.26 16.63
N PHE A 5 8.44 14.42 16.44
CA PHE A 5 8.59 15.05 15.13
C PHE A 5 9.47 14.21 14.19
N LYS A 6 10.59 13.67 14.68
CA LYS A 6 11.40 12.72 13.90
C LYS A 6 10.60 11.50 13.45
N MET A 7 9.77 10.94 14.33
CA MET A 7 8.93 9.80 13.97
C MET A 7 7.88 10.17 12.91
N ALA A 8 7.29 11.37 12.99
CA ALA A 8 6.36 11.87 11.97
C ALA A 8 7.06 12.09 10.62
N ASP A 9 8.25 12.70 10.63
CA ASP A 9 9.07 12.90 9.42
C ASP A 9 9.50 11.57 8.80
N ASP A 10 9.84 10.57 9.62
CA ASP A 10 10.16 9.22 9.16
C ASP A 10 8.96 8.56 8.45
N VAL A 11 7.75 8.71 8.99
CA VAL A 11 6.52 8.21 8.36
C VAL A 11 6.25 8.90 7.02
N LEU A 12 6.37 10.23 6.97
CA LEU A 12 6.20 11.00 5.73
C LEU A 12 7.25 10.61 4.68
N ARG A 13 8.52 10.47 5.10
CA ARG A 13 9.60 10.02 4.23
C ARG A 13 9.32 8.63 3.69
N HIS A 14 8.91 7.69 4.53
CA HIS A 14 8.59 6.33 4.09
C HIS A 14 7.42 6.32 3.11
N GLY A 15 6.41 7.17 3.29
CA GLY A 15 5.29 7.30 2.36
C GLY A 15 5.70 7.75 0.97
N VAL A 16 6.48 8.84 0.88
CA VAL A 16 7.00 9.36 -0.40
C VAL A 16 7.97 8.38 -1.04
N GLN A 17 8.86 7.80 -0.23
CA GLN A 17 9.84 6.82 -0.69
C GLN A 17 9.17 5.56 -1.24
N ALA A 18 8.14 5.03 -0.59
CA ALA A 18 7.43 3.84 -1.06
C ALA A 18 6.82 4.00 -2.45
N ILE A 19 6.11 5.11 -2.68
CA ILE A 19 5.51 5.39 -3.99
C ILE A 19 6.60 5.65 -5.03
N SER A 20 7.67 6.34 -4.64
CA SER A 20 8.78 6.63 -5.55
C SER A 20 9.55 5.35 -5.91
N GLU A 21 9.80 4.45 -4.97
CA GLU A 21 10.49 3.17 -5.18
C GLU A 21 9.74 2.29 -6.17
N VAL A 22 8.40 2.28 -6.10
CA VAL A 22 7.54 1.55 -7.04
C VAL A 22 7.76 1.98 -8.50
N ILE A 23 8.01 3.27 -8.73
CA ILE A 23 8.14 3.86 -10.08
C ILE A 23 9.60 3.90 -10.55
N THR A 24 10.53 4.15 -9.64
CA THR A 24 11.91 4.54 -9.97
C THR A 24 12.92 3.41 -9.86
N VAL A 25 12.63 2.35 -9.11
CA VAL A 25 13.53 1.21 -8.96
C VAL A 25 13.21 0.17 -10.03
N PRO A 26 14.17 -0.16 -10.91
CA PRO A 26 13.99 -1.25 -11.87
C PRO A 26 13.81 -2.58 -11.14
N GLY A 27 12.59 -3.10 -11.20
CA GLY A 27 12.20 -4.41 -10.75
C GLY A 27 12.04 -5.42 -11.91
N LEU A 28 11.77 -6.67 -11.54
CA LEU A 28 11.39 -7.74 -12.47
C LEU A 28 10.03 -7.43 -13.12
N ILE A 29 9.14 -6.77 -12.37
CA ILE A 29 7.86 -6.25 -12.85
C ILE A 29 7.79 -4.79 -12.40
N ASN A 30 8.02 -3.89 -13.35
CA ASN A 30 7.92 -2.45 -13.10
C ASN A 30 6.46 -2.01 -13.13
N LEU A 31 6.10 -1.14 -12.20
CA LEU A 31 4.87 -0.37 -12.25
C LEU A 31 5.16 0.99 -12.88
N ASP A 32 4.25 1.46 -13.72
CA ASP A 32 4.36 2.78 -14.30
C ASP A 32 3.54 3.82 -13.51
N PHE A 33 3.70 5.09 -13.87
CA PHE A 33 2.99 6.17 -13.21
C PHE A 33 1.48 6.16 -13.50
N ALA A 34 1.04 5.61 -14.64
CA ALA A 34 -0.37 5.50 -14.98
C ALA A 34 -1.07 4.49 -14.08
N ASP A 35 -0.42 3.36 -13.77
CA ASP A 35 -0.88 2.34 -12.83
C ASP A 35 -1.06 2.91 -11.42
N VAL A 36 -0.01 3.56 -10.89
CA VAL A 36 -0.08 4.24 -9.57
C VAL A 36 -1.19 5.28 -9.55
N ARG A 37 -1.30 6.09 -10.61
CA ARG A 37 -2.34 7.11 -10.74
C ARG A 37 -3.74 6.48 -10.80
N ALA A 38 -3.91 5.34 -11.45
CA ALA A 38 -5.21 4.68 -11.56
C ALA A 38 -5.77 4.22 -10.20
N VAL A 39 -4.88 3.82 -9.27
CA VAL A 39 -5.28 3.44 -7.90
C VAL A 39 -5.39 4.66 -6.98
N MET A 40 -4.52 5.66 -7.11
CA MET A 40 -4.45 6.76 -6.14
C MET A 40 -5.31 7.99 -6.50
N ARG A 41 -5.68 8.18 -7.77
CA ARG A 41 -6.42 9.37 -8.21
C ARG A 41 -7.84 9.36 -7.67
N ASP A 42 -8.25 10.47 -7.04
CA ASP A 42 -9.62 10.67 -6.52
C ASP A 42 -10.08 9.59 -5.52
N ALA A 43 -9.14 8.80 -4.98
CA ALA A 43 -9.43 7.60 -4.21
C ALA A 43 -9.83 7.87 -2.74
N GLY A 44 -9.79 9.14 -2.33
CA GLY A 44 -10.12 9.55 -0.97
C GLY A 44 -9.06 9.13 0.03
N PRO A 45 -9.46 8.71 1.26
CA PRO A 45 -8.52 8.20 2.24
C PRO A 45 -7.69 7.03 1.69
N ALA A 46 -6.38 7.14 1.88
CA ALA A 46 -5.43 6.10 1.53
C ALA A 46 -4.77 5.57 2.79
N TRP A 47 -4.46 4.29 2.77
CA TRP A 47 -3.78 3.58 3.82
C TRP A 47 -2.48 3.01 3.28
N MET A 48 -1.39 3.10 4.04
CA MET A 48 -0.12 2.48 3.68
C MET A 48 0.43 1.67 4.85
N SER A 49 0.88 0.46 4.56
CA SER A 49 1.55 -0.41 5.51
C SER A 49 2.76 -1.10 4.90
N ILE A 50 3.65 -1.56 5.77
CA ILE A 50 4.81 -2.34 5.38
C ILE A 50 4.80 -3.61 6.22
N GLY A 51 4.96 -4.75 5.55
CA GLY A 51 5.08 -6.05 6.17
C GLY A 51 6.42 -6.70 5.81
N TYR A 52 6.91 -7.53 6.73
CA TYR A 52 8.16 -8.26 6.58
C TYR A 52 7.92 -9.74 6.82
N GLY A 53 8.66 -10.57 6.11
CA GLY A 53 8.62 -12.02 6.29
C GLY A 53 9.95 -12.68 5.96
N SER A 54 10.16 -13.86 6.55
CA SER A 54 11.37 -14.66 6.39
C SER A 54 11.04 -16.16 6.48
N GLY A 55 11.98 -17.01 6.07
CA GLY A 55 11.78 -18.46 6.07
C GLY A 55 10.90 -18.96 4.91
N LYS A 56 10.24 -20.11 5.10
CA LYS A 56 9.57 -20.85 4.02
C LYS A 56 8.34 -20.14 3.44
N ASN A 57 7.60 -19.41 4.27
CA ASN A 57 6.36 -18.74 3.88
C ASN A 57 6.53 -17.21 3.84
N ARG A 58 7.77 -16.74 3.62
CA ARG A 58 8.17 -15.34 3.80
C ARG A 58 7.28 -14.33 3.07
N ALA A 59 6.85 -14.62 1.84
CA ALA A 59 6.01 -13.71 1.08
C ALA A 59 4.56 -13.65 1.62
N SER A 60 3.96 -14.82 1.88
CA SER A 60 2.66 -14.92 2.55
C SER A 60 2.64 -14.23 3.91
N ASP A 61 3.69 -14.41 4.71
CA ASP A 61 3.79 -13.84 6.05
C ASP A 61 4.04 -12.33 6.00
N ALA A 62 4.85 -11.84 5.05
CA ALA A 62 5.00 -10.41 4.79
C ALA A 62 3.66 -9.77 4.41
N ALA A 63 2.84 -10.43 3.58
CA ALA A 63 1.52 -9.94 3.20
C ALA A 63 0.58 -9.85 4.41
N LYS A 64 0.50 -10.91 5.23
CA LYS A 64 -0.29 -10.90 6.48
C LYS A 64 0.18 -9.81 7.44
N SER A 65 1.50 -9.64 7.57
CA SER A 65 2.10 -8.60 8.40
C SER A 65 1.70 -7.19 7.93
N ALA A 66 1.71 -6.93 6.62
CA ALA A 66 1.27 -5.66 6.05
C ALA A 66 -0.23 -5.42 6.31
N LEU A 67 -1.06 -6.44 6.21
CA LEU A 67 -2.51 -6.35 6.45
C LEU A 67 -2.86 -6.13 7.94
N ALA A 68 -1.99 -6.57 8.86
CA ALA A 68 -2.21 -6.47 10.31
C ALA A 68 -1.67 -5.17 10.95
N SER A 69 -1.24 -4.18 10.15
CA SER A 69 -0.55 -2.99 10.67
C SER A 69 -1.41 -2.19 11.67
N PRO A 70 -0.91 -1.90 12.88
CA PRO A 70 -1.69 -1.27 13.96
C PRO A 70 -2.05 0.21 13.74
N LEU A 71 -1.58 0.79 12.63
CA LEU A 71 -1.98 2.14 12.25
C LEU A 71 -3.33 2.15 11.49
N LEU A 72 -3.93 0.98 11.21
CA LEU A 72 -5.28 0.79 10.68
C LEU A 72 -6.33 0.90 11.80
N ASP A 73 -6.94 2.06 11.98
CA ASP A 73 -8.21 2.18 12.75
C ASP A 73 -9.43 1.68 11.95
N VAL A 74 -9.24 1.40 10.65
CA VAL A 74 -10.27 0.92 9.71
C VAL A 74 -9.75 -0.35 9.06
N SER A 75 -10.55 -1.41 9.04
CA SER A 75 -10.17 -2.66 8.35
C SER A 75 -9.90 -2.41 6.86
N ILE A 76 -8.89 -3.07 6.30
CA ILE A 76 -8.60 -3.00 4.85
C ILE A 76 -9.73 -3.59 3.98
N THR A 77 -10.62 -4.35 4.61
CA THR A 77 -11.81 -4.95 4.03
C THR A 77 -12.65 -3.90 3.30
N GLY A 78 -12.92 -4.13 2.01
CA GLY A 78 -13.71 -3.22 1.17
C GLY A 78 -12.91 -2.09 0.51
N SER A 79 -11.58 -2.15 0.51
CA SER A 79 -10.76 -1.32 -0.39
C SER A 79 -11.03 -1.68 -1.84
N LYS A 80 -11.22 -0.66 -2.69
CA LYS A 80 -11.48 -0.82 -4.13
C LYS A 80 -10.25 -0.67 -4.99
N GLY A 81 -9.18 -0.09 -4.45
CA GLY A 81 -7.91 0.08 -5.13
C GLY A 81 -6.78 -0.34 -4.21
N VAL A 82 -5.93 -1.24 -4.69
CA VAL A 82 -4.78 -1.75 -3.95
C VAL A 82 -3.55 -1.68 -4.85
N LEU A 83 -2.47 -1.14 -4.32
CA LEU A 83 -1.15 -1.19 -4.90
C LEU A 83 -0.22 -1.86 -3.91
N PHE A 84 0.56 -2.85 -4.33
CA PHE A 84 1.64 -3.34 -3.49
C PHE A 84 2.95 -3.56 -4.24
N ASN A 85 4.05 -3.37 -3.55
CA ASN A 85 5.38 -3.70 -4.03
C ASN A 85 5.95 -4.83 -3.19
N ILE A 86 6.45 -5.88 -3.84
CA ILE A 86 7.18 -6.94 -3.16
C ILE A 86 8.66 -6.85 -3.52
N VAL A 87 9.49 -6.80 -2.49
CA VAL A 87 10.95 -6.76 -2.58
C VAL A 87 11.53 -7.95 -1.84
N GLY A 88 12.37 -8.73 -2.50
CA GLY A 88 13.06 -9.86 -1.90
C GLY A 88 14.49 -9.99 -2.42
N GLY A 89 15.22 -10.99 -1.94
CA GLY A 89 16.54 -11.33 -2.46
C GLY A 89 16.53 -11.75 -3.93
N SER A 90 17.70 -12.11 -4.46
CA SER A 90 17.83 -12.68 -5.81
C SER A 90 17.10 -14.01 -5.99
N ASP A 91 16.66 -14.62 -4.88
CA ASP A 91 15.95 -15.89 -4.82
C ASP A 91 14.42 -15.74 -4.78
N LEU A 92 13.89 -14.51 -4.84
CA LEU A 92 12.44 -14.27 -4.85
C LEU A 92 11.80 -14.88 -6.09
N SER A 93 10.91 -15.85 -5.88
CA SER A 93 10.26 -16.59 -6.97
C SER A 93 8.88 -16.02 -7.31
N LEU A 94 8.42 -16.27 -8.55
CA LEU A 94 7.07 -15.90 -8.97
C LEU A 94 5.97 -16.62 -8.16
N MET A 95 6.27 -17.84 -7.67
CA MET A 95 5.34 -18.59 -6.81
C MET A 95 5.08 -17.84 -5.50
N GLU A 96 6.13 -17.35 -4.85
CA GLU A 96 6.03 -16.55 -3.63
C GLU A 96 5.28 -15.23 -3.85
N VAL A 97 5.53 -14.58 -4.99
CA VAL A 97 4.78 -13.37 -5.40
C VAL A 97 3.29 -13.67 -5.53
N ASN A 98 2.93 -14.79 -6.15
CA ASN A 98 1.53 -15.19 -6.32
C ASN A 98 0.86 -15.51 -4.97
N GLU A 99 1.55 -16.21 -4.07
CA GLU A 99 1.05 -16.47 -2.72
C GLU A 99 0.73 -15.18 -1.95
N ALA A 100 1.64 -14.19 -2.00
CA ALA A 100 1.39 -12.89 -1.38
C ALA A 100 0.20 -12.16 -2.01
N ALA A 101 0.08 -12.21 -3.35
CA ALA A 101 -1.03 -11.61 -4.07
C ALA A 101 -2.38 -12.26 -3.68
N ASP A 102 -2.41 -13.58 -3.51
CA ASP A 102 -3.61 -14.31 -3.14
C ASP A 102 -4.05 -14.01 -1.70
N VAL A 103 -3.10 -13.86 -0.77
CA VAL A 103 -3.39 -13.39 0.61
C VAL A 103 -4.01 -12.00 0.60
N ILE A 104 -3.47 -11.07 -0.20
CA ILE A 104 -3.99 -9.70 -0.29
C ILE A 104 -5.38 -9.68 -0.95
N LYS A 105 -5.57 -10.40 -2.05
CA LYS A 105 -6.87 -10.53 -2.74
C LYS A 105 -7.99 -11.00 -1.81
N GLN A 106 -7.71 -11.96 -0.93
CA GLN A 106 -8.69 -12.49 0.02
C GLN A 106 -9.10 -11.48 1.10
N ALA A 107 -8.29 -10.44 1.33
CA ALA A 107 -8.52 -9.44 2.37
C ALA A 107 -9.23 -8.17 1.87
N VAL A 108 -9.39 -8.00 0.54
CA VAL A 108 -9.92 -6.78 -0.08
C VAL A 108 -11.23 -7.05 -0.82
N ASP A 109 -11.81 -6.02 -1.44
CA ASP A 109 -13.04 -6.18 -2.21
C ASP A 109 -12.80 -7.15 -3.41
N PRO A 110 -13.70 -8.09 -3.72
CA PRO A 110 -13.55 -9.00 -4.86
C PRO A 110 -13.41 -8.28 -6.21
N ASP A 111 -13.99 -7.07 -6.33
CA ASP A 111 -13.91 -6.23 -7.51
C ASP A 111 -12.80 -5.16 -7.39
N ALA A 112 -11.90 -5.29 -6.40
CA ALA A 112 -10.80 -4.35 -6.22
C ALA A 112 -9.84 -4.38 -7.41
N ASN A 113 -9.44 -3.20 -7.86
CA ASN A 113 -8.32 -3.07 -8.80
C ASN A 113 -7.02 -3.26 -8.03
N ILE A 114 -6.31 -4.36 -8.30
CA ILE A 114 -5.05 -4.71 -7.63
C ILE A 114 -3.89 -4.58 -8.61
N ILE A 115 -2.94 -3.73 -8.25
CA ILE A 115 -1.74 -3.46 -9.01
C ILE A 115 -0.54 -3.90 -8.17
N PHE A 116 0.42 -4.60 -8.78
CA PHE A 116 1.60 -5.06 -8.06
C PHE A 116 2.90 -4.94 -8.83
N GLY A 117 3.95 -4.52 -8.11
CA GLY A 117 5.32 -4.45 -8.59
C GLY A 117 6.18 -5.50 -7.91
N VAL A 118 7.23 -5.94 -8.60
CA VAL A 118 8.20 -6.91 -8.07
C VAL A 118 9.59 -6.36 -8.29
N ALA A 119 10.36 -6.18 -7.22
CA ALA A 119 11.76 -5.81 -7.27
C ALA A 119 12.64 -6.83 -6.53
N SER A 120 13.92 -6.88 -6.90
CA SER A 120 14.92 -7.70 -6.23
C SER A 120 16.01 -6.81 -5.64
N ASP A 121 16.35 -7.04 -4.39
CA ASP A 121 17.42 -6.38 -3.67
C ASP A 121 18.28 -7.46 -3.00
N ALA A 122 19.53 -7.63 -3.47
CA ALA A 122 20.43 -8.64 -2.95
C ALA A 122 20.74 -8.48 -1.45
N SER A 123 20.60 -7.26 -0.90
CA SER A 123 20.80 -6.99 0.53
C SER A 123 19.71 -7.60 1.41
N MET A 124 18.56 -7.96 0.84
CA MET A 124 17.45 -8.59 1.56
C MET A 124 17.75 -10.02 1.98
N GLY A 125 18.72 -10.70 1.33
CA GLY A 125 19.03 -12.10 1.60
C GLY A 125 17.77 -12.98 1.53
N SER A 126 17.48 -13.72 2.59
CA SER A 126 16.30 -14.59 2.68
C SER A 126 15.01 -13.87 3.07
N ASN A 127 15.00 -12.55 3.20
CA ASN A 127 13.84 -11.79 3.66
C ASN A 127 13.00 -11.26 2.49
N VAL A 128 11.73 -10.99 2.79
CA VAL A 128 10.80 -10.30 1.90
C VAL A 128 10.18 -9.12 2.63
N LYS A 129 10.08 -8.00 1.91
CA LYS A 129 9.39 -6.77 2.32
C LYS A 129 8.23 -6.56 1.36
N ILE A 130 7.04 -6.34 1.89
CA ILE A 130 5.88 -5.91 1.11
C ILE A 130 5.48 -4.53 1.59
N THR A 131 5.38 -3.60 0.64
CA THR A 131 4.77 -2.29 0.87
C THR A 131 3.40 -2.29 0.23
N LEU A 132 2.37 -2.07 1.03
CA LEU A 132 0.97 -2.13 0.62
C LEU A 132 0.35 -0.74 0.76
N ILE A 133 -0.33 -0.30 -0.28
CA ILE A 133 -1.14 0.92 -0.33
C ILE A 133 -2.54 0.51 -0.72
N ALA A 134 -3.52 0.85 0.11
CA ALA A 134 -4.93 0.57 -0.17
C ALA A 134 -5.75 1.86 -0.11
N THR A 135 -6.77 1.93 -0.94
CA THR A 135 -7.54 3.15 -1.21
C THR A 135 -9.00 2.81 -1.50
N GLY A 136 -9.86 3.83 -1.54
CA GLY A 136 -11.26 3.65 -1.86
C GLY A 136 -12.06 2.95 -0.76
N PHE A 137 -11.60 3.05 0.49
CA PHE A 137 -12.35 2.53 1.64
C PHE A 137 -13.68 3.27 1.81
N VAL A 138 -14.72 2.53 2.17
CA VAL A 138 -15.97 3.13 2.65
C VAL A 138 -15.72 3.64 4.08
N SER A 139 -15.26 4.88 4.18
CA SER A 139 -15.12 5.55 5.47
C SER A 139 -16.47 5.62 6.17
N LYS A 140 -16.66 4.86 7.26
CA LYS A 140 -17.73 5.13 8.24
C LYS A 140 -17.53 6.46 8.97
N MET A 141 -16.33 7.07 8.86
CA MET A 141 -16.13 8.45 9.26
C MET A 141 -16.81 9.33 8.19
N GLY A 142 -17.96 9.89 8.54
CA GLY A 142 -18.63 10.90 7.72
C GLY A 142 -17.71 12.10 7.50
N MET A 143 -16.94 12.09 6.41
CA MET A 143 -16.38 13.33 5.89
C MET A 143 -17.57 14.23 5.53
N PRO A 144 -17.63 15.47 6.03
CA PRO A 144 -18.73 16.36 5.68
C PRO A 144 -18.69 16.54 4.16
N LYS A 145 -19.75 16.11 3.48
CA LYS A 145 -19.98 16.46 2.07
C LYS A 145 -19.74 17.97 1.96
N LYS A 146 -18.86 18.39 1.04
CA LYS A 146 -18.63 19.80 0.69
C LYS A 146 -19.95 20.55 0.79
N ARG A 147 -20.11 21.40 1.81
CA ARG A 147 -21.29 22.23 1.97
C ARG A 147 -21.24 23.19 0.78
N VAL A 148 -22.11 22.97 -0.21
CA VAL A 148 -22.28 23.90 -1.32
C VAL A 148 -22.64 25.23 -0.69
N MET A 149 -21.72 26.19 -0.78
CA MET A 149 -21.94 27.54 -0.29
C MET A 149 -23.04 28.13 -1.18
N MET A 150 -24.27 28.17 -0.66
CA MET A 150 -25.35 28.88 -1.34
C MET A 150 -24.95 30.36 -1.45
N PRO A 151 -25.12 31.00 -2.62
CA PRO A 151 -24.83 32.43 -2.75
C PRO A 151 -25.75 33.22 -1.81
N LEU A 152 -25.18 34.22 -1.13
CA LEU A 152 -25.94 35.11 -0.26
C LEU A 152 -27.06 35.81 -1.05
N PRO A 153 -28.25 35.97 -0.47
CA PRO A 153 -29.30 36.78 -1.09
C PRO A 153 -28.83 38.24 -1.16
N ALA A 154 -28.95 38.83 -2.36
CA ALA A 154 -28.71 40.26 -2.57
C ALA A 154 -29.77 41.06 -1.80
N SER A 155 -29.32 42.10 -1.09
CA SER A 155 -30.16 43.08 -0.39
C SER A 155 -30.82 44.04 -1.37
#